data_AF-A0A941ZUK4-F1
#
_entry.id   AF-A0A941ZUK4-F1
#
_cell.length_a   1.000
_cell.length_b   1.000
_cell.length_c   1.000
_cell.angle_alpha   90.00
_cell.angle_beta   90.00
_cell.angle_gamma   90.00
#
_symmetry.space_group_name_H-M   'P 1'
#
loop_
_entity.id
_entity.type
_entity.pdbx_description
1 polymer ?
#
loop_
_entity_poly.entity_id
_entity_poly.type
_entity_poly.pdbx_seq_one_letter_code
_entity_poly.pdbx_strand_id
1 'polypeptide(L)'
;MCEFCTKHGDGKVWYKNAANYSNDLLSDLRRRAFIGNFLELTFKSGFDTLGRLETIYRKKGRLPGALKYEMEERAQREHYGQVLPIEEIAGLVLKSDTIVRMPCACRWTADKKEIRCCYGISLGVEAWYKGIDMSYFGKASDEGLESLKPEEAITQMEQMEEQGAIHTIWTMITPFIGAICNCTARDCLAMRTLSSIHVETMARAEYVATVDERLCTG
;
A
#
# COMPACT_ATOMS: atom_id res chain seq x y z
N MET A 1 -7.59 -14.15 15.26
CA MET A 1 -7.70 -12.69 15.06
C MET A 1 -6.30 -12.13 14.89
N CYS A 2 -6.06 -11.31 13.87
CA CYS A 2 -4.73 -10.81 13.53
C CYS A 2 -4.18 -9.85 14.61
N GLU A 3 -2.86 -9.68 14.70
CA GLU A 3 -2.23 -8.78 15.69
C GLU A 3 -2.71 -7.34 15.55
N PHE A 4 -2.79 -6.83 14.31
CA PHE A 4 -3.33 -5.50 14.02
C PHE A 4 -4.81 -5.40 14.41
N CYS A 5 -5.59 -6.46 14.26
CA CYS A 5 -7.00 -6.54 14.65
C CYS A 5 -7.14 -6.38 16.17
N THR A 6 -6.27 -7.02 16.94
CA THR A 6 -6.22 -6.84 18.40
C THR A 6 -5.77 -5.44 18.81
N LYS A 7 -4.75 -4.87 18.15
CA LYS A 7 -4.17 -3.56 18.51
C LYS A 7 -4.98 -2.36 18.03
N HIS A 8 -5.62 -2.47 16.86
CA HIS A 8 -6.19 -1.34 16.11
C HIS A 8 -7.61 -1.58 15.63
N GLY A 9 -8.21 -2.73 15.91
CA GLY A 9 -9.52 -3.11 15.37
C GLY A 9 -10.71 -2.96 16.31
N ASP A 10 -10.50 -2.57 17.57
CA ASP A 10 -11.60 -2.36 18.53
C ASP A 10 -12.57 -3.57 18.60
N GLY A 11 -11.98 -4.76 18.71
CA GLY A 11 -12.72 -6.05 18.72
C GLY A 11 -13.19 -6.53 17.33
N LYS A 12 -12.83 -5.84 16.25
CA LYS A 12 -13.12 -6.21 14.85
C LYS A 12 -11.84 -6.29 14.02
N VAL A 13 -11.99 -6.54 12.72
CA VAL A 13 -10.89 -6.45 11.75
C VAL A 13 -10.41 -5.00 11.65
N TRP A 14 -9.10 -4.76 11.77
CA TRP A 14 -8.57 -3.40 11.99
C TRP A 14 -8.85 -2.42 10.86
N TYR A 15 -8.77 -2.86 9.61
CA TYR A 15 -9.05 -1.98 8.48
C TYR A 15 -10.56 -1.65 8.35
N LYS A 16 -11.43 -2.31 9.11
CA LYS A 16 -12.85 -1.94 9.22
C LYS A 16 -13.10 -0.89 10.30
N ASN A 17 -12.10 -0.53 11.10
CA ASN A 17 -12.22 0.50 12.12
C ASN A 17 -12.08 1.89 11.50
N ALA A 18 -13.16 2.67 11.53
CA ALA A 18 -13.19 4.04 10.98
C ALA A 18 -12.17 4.99 11.64
N ALA A 19 -11.81 4.75 12.92
CA ALA A 19 -10.81 5.57 13.62
C ALA A 19 -9.43 5.53 12.93
N ASN A 20 -9.11 4.43 12.23
CA ASN A 20 -7.88 4.26 11.47
C ASN A 20 -7.83 5.10 10.18
N TYR A 21 -8.87 5.87 9.89
CA TYR A 21 -8.94 6.79 8.75
C TYR A 21 -9.21 8.24 9.17
N SER A 22 -9.21 8.51 10.48
CA SER A 22 -9.63 9.81 11.02
C SER A 22 -8.68 10.95 10.66
N ASN A 23 -9.24 12.14 10.42
CA ASN A 23 -8.47 13.38 10.23
C ASN A 23 -7.67 13.76 11.48
N ASP A 24 -8.07 13.31 12.67
CA ASP A 24 -7.32 13.53 13.90
C ASP A 24 -5.91 12.93 13.78
N LEU A 25 -5.77 11.78 13.13
CA LEU A 25 -4.47 11.22 12.79
C LEU A 25 -3.72 12.13 11.80
N LEU A 26 -4.41 12.75 10.84
CA LEU A 26 -3.75 13.67 9.89
C LEU A 26 -3.23 14.96 10.52
N SER A 27 -3.73 15.36 11.70
CA SER A 27 -3.22 16.53 12.43
C SER A 27 -1.81 16.32 13.03
N ASP A 28 -1.36 15.06 13.11
CA ASP A 28 -0.05 14.71 13.67
C ASP A 28 1.11 15.21 12.79
N LEU A 29 2.01 15.99 13.39
CA LEU A 29 3.15 16.60 12.70
C LEU A 29 4.15 15.57 12.14
N ARG A 30 4.34 14.45 12.83
CA ARG A 30 5.25 13.39 12.38
C ARG A 30 4.67 12.70 11.14
N ARG A 31 3.37 12.46 11.11
CA ARG A 31 2.67 11.90 9.94
C ARG A 31 2.70 12.85 8.76
N ARG A 32 2.44 14.15 8.96
CA ARG A 32 2.56 15.17 7.89
C ARG A 32 3.98 15.23 7.31
N ALA A 33 5.00 15.23 8.16
CA ALA A 33 6.40 15.22 7.72
C ALA A 33 6.76 13.92 6.96
N PHE A 34 6.26 12.77 7.42
CA PHE A 34 6.43 11.49 6.75
C PHE A 34 5.76 11.49 5.37
N ILE A 35 4.50 11.92 5.29
CA ILE A 35 3.72 12.00 4.04
C ILE A 35 4.41 12.93 3.02
N GLY A 36 4.83 14.12 3.44
CA GLY A 36 5.48 15.08 2.53
C GLY A 36 6.77 14.54 1.90
N ASN A 37 7.52 13.70 2.63
CA ASN A 37 8.76 13.08 2.14
C ASN A 37 8.58 11.61 1.74
N PHE A 38 7.35 11.12 1.69
CA PHE A 38 7.04 9.69 1.60
C PHE A 38 7.63 9.07 0.34
N LEU A 39 7.53 9.77 -0.79
CA LEU A 39 7.99 9.30 -2.10
C LEU A 39 9.51 9.08 -2.13
N GLU A 40 10.28 10.05 -1.60
CA GLU A 40 11.74 10.00 -1.59
C GLU A 40 12.28 9.00 -0.55
N LEU A 41 11.75 9.04 0.67
CA LEU A 41 12.25 8.22 1.79
C LEU A 41 11.87 6.75 1.66
N THR A 42 10.64 6.45 1.23
CA THR A 42 10.12 5.08 1.23
C THR A 42 10.49 4.33 -0.03
N PHE A 43 10.43 4.98 -1.21
CA PHE A 43 10.62 4.27 -2.48
C PHE A 43 12.04 4.41 -3.01
N LYS A 44 12.55 5.62 -3.21
CA LYS A 44 13.90 5.80 -3.81
C LYS A 44 14.98 5.14 -2.95
N SER A 45 15.05 5.48 -1.68
CA SER A 45 16.01 4.88 -0.74
C SER A 45 15.74 3.39 -0.48
N GLY A 46 14.46 2.98 -0.51
CA GLY A 46 14.05 1.60 -0.30
C GLY A 46 14.48 0.65 -1.42
N PHE A 47 14.36 1.08 -2.69
CA PHE A 47 14.76 0.27 -3.85
C PHE A 47 16.27 -0.02 -3.88
N ASP A 48 17.11 1.00 -3.66
CA ASP A 48 18.57 0.86 -3.64
C ASP A 48 19.01 -0.12 -2.54
N THR A 49 18.33 -0.04 -1.39
CA THR A 49 18.56 -0.95 -0.27
C THR A 49 18.16 -2.39 -0.61
N LEU A 50 17.00 -2.58 -1.26
CA LEU A 50 16.51 -3.91 -1.60
C LEU A 50 17.47 -4.67 -2.53
N GLY A 51 18.00 -4.05 -3.57
CA GLY A 51 18.93 -4.73 -4.51
C GLY A 51 20.20 -5.25 -3.82
N ARG A 52 20.69 -4.54 -2.80
CA ARG A 52 21.82 -4.99 -1.96
C ARG A 52 21.43 -6.18 -1.09
N LEU A 53 20.24 -6.12 -0.47
CA LEU A 53 19.72 -7.21 0.36
C LEU A 53 19.44 -8.48 -0.44
N GLU A 54 18.87 -8.36 -1.65
CA GLU A 54 18.67 -9.47 -2.58
C GLU A 54 19.99 -10.14 -2.95
N THR A 55 21.06 -9.35 -3.14
CA THR A 55 22.40 -9.88 -3.39
C THR A 55 22.96 -10.64 -2.20
N ILE A 56 22.75 -10.14 -0.97
CA ILE A 56 23.15 -10.83 0.26
C ILE A 56 22.37 -12.14 0.41
N TYR A 57 21.05 -12.09 0.22
CA TYR A 57 20.17 -13.25 0.34
C TYR A 57 20.55 -14.33 -0.68
N ARG A 58 20.75 -13.96 -1.95
CA ARG A 58 21.19 -14.91 -2.99
C ARG A 58 22.51 -15.61 -2.66
N LYS A 59 23.44 -14.91 -2.00
CA LYS A 59 24.74 -15.48 -1.61
C LYS A 59 24.67 -16.35 -0.35
N LYS A 60 23.82 -16.00 0.62
CA LYS A 60 23.81 -16.60 1.98
C LYS A 60 22.59 -17.46 2.27
N GLY A 61 21.57 -17.44 1.42
CA GLY A 61 20.27 -18.09 1.62
C GLY A 61 19.39 -17.48 2.72
N ARG A 62 19.86 -16.43 3.41
CA ARG A 62 19.15 -15.78 4.51
C ARG A 62 19.69 -14.37 4.80
N LEU A 63 18.83 -13.52 5.36
CA LEU A 63 19.26 -12.29 6.03
C LEU A 63 19.66 -12.56 7.50
N PRO A 64 20.50 -11.70 8.11
CA PRO A 64 20.67 -11.69 9.56
C PRO A 64 19.32 -11.50 10.26
N GLY A 65 19.02 -12.33 11.27
CA GLY A 65 17.71 -12.31 11.96
C GLY A 65 17.37 -10.95 12.58
N ALA A 66 18.33 -10.30 13.22
CA ALA A 66 18.14 -8.96 13.80
C ALA A 66 17.78 -7.91 12.74
N LEU A 67 18.42 -7.98 11.56
CA LEU A 67 18.12 -7.07 10.45
C LEU A 67 16.71 -7.31 9.89
N LYS A 68 16.35 -8.58 9.67
CA LYS A 68 15.00 -8.94 9.21
C LYS A 68 13.94 -8.41 10.18
N TYR A 69 14.11 -8.68 11.48
CA TYR A 69 13.20 -8.23 12.52
C TYR A 69 13.07 -6.70 12.56
N GLU A 70 14.18 -5.96 12.49
CA GLU A 70 14.15 -4.50 12.46
C GLU A 70 13.40 -3.96 11.25
N MET A 71 13.57 -4.57 10.08
CA MET A 71 12.85 -4.20 8.86
C MET A 71 11.34 -4.45 8.99
N GLU A 72 10.94 -5.58 9.56
CA GLU A 72 9.53 -5.94 9.79
C GLU A 72 8.87 -4.99 10.79
N GLU A 73 9.52 -4.74 11.93
CA GLU A 73 9.05 -3.78 12.94
C GLU A 73 8.92 -2.36 12.38
N ARG A 74 9.89 -1.94 11.55
CA ARG A 74 9.83 -0.64 10.88
C ARG A 74 8.65 -0.57 9.90
N ALA A 75 8.46 -1.60 9.08
CA ALA A 75 7.34 -1.67 8.14
C ALA A 75 6.01 -1.57 8.90
N GLN A 76 5.82 -2.38 9.94
CA GLN A 76 4.61 -2.38 10.78
C GLN A 76 4.32 -1.01 11.40
N ARG A 77 5.35 -0.24 11.77
CA ARG A 77 5.19 1.10 12.36
C ARG A 77 4.92 2.20 11.33
N GLU A 78 5.57 2.15 10.18
CA GLU A 78 5.63 3.28 9.24
C GLU A 78 4.75 3.10 8.00
N HIS A 79 4.83 1.96 7.33
CA HIS A 79 4.12 1.70 6.08
C HIS A 79 3.93 0.19 5.90
N TYR A 80 2.80 -0.31 6.37
CA TYR A 80 2.47 -1.73 6.39
C TYR A 80 1.25 -2.01 5.53
N GLY A 81 1.33 -3.07 4.74
CA GLY A 81 0.26 -3.46 3.83
C GLY A 81 -0.67 -4.51 4.43
N GLN A 82 -1.89 -4.61 3.90
CA GLN A 82 -2.67 -5.84 3.99
C GLN A 82 -3.35 -6.14 2.65
N VAL A 83 -3.31 -7.40 2.23
CA VAL A 83 -4.03 -7.88 1.04
C VAL A 83 -5.53 -7.97 1.36
N LEU A 84 -6.39 -7.43 0.48
CA LEU A 84 -7.84 -7.52 0.60
C LEU A 84 -8.44 -8.07 -0.70
N PRO A 85 -9.56 -8.80 -0.66
CA PRO A 85 -10.33 -9.12 -1.86
C PRO A 85 -11.00 -7.86 -2.43
N ILE A 86 -11.33 -7.87 -3.73
CA ILE A 86 -11.87 -6.70 -4.45
C ILE A 86 -13.17 -6.18 -3.81
N GLU A 87 -14.01 -7.04 -3.26
CA GLU A 87 -15.27 -6.65 -2.62
C GLU A 87 -15.02 -5.82 -1.34
N GLU A 88 -13.98 -6.18 -0.58
CA GLU A 88 -13.60 -5.43 0.63
C GLU A 88 -12.98 -4.07 0.24
N ILE A 89 -12.22 -4.03 -0.86
CA ILE A 89 -11.68 -2.78 -1.42
C ILE A 89 -12.82 -1.86 -1.87
N ALA A 90 -13.79 -2.37 -2.64
CA ALA A 90 -14.95 -1.59 -3.07
C ALA A 90 -15.71 -1.02 -1.86
N GLY A 91 -15.90 -1.82 -0.81
CA GLY A 91 -16.51 -1.36 0.44
C GLY A 91 -15.74 -0.27 1.18
N LEU A 92 -14.41 -0.19 1.04
CA LEU A 92 -13.58 0.90 1.58
C LEU A 92 -13.66 2.15 0.71
N VAL A 93 -13.61 1.98 -0.62
CA VAL A 93 -13.69 3.09 -1.58
C VAL A 93 -15.03 3.82 -1.46
N LEU A 94 -16.14 3.09 -1.34
CA LEU A 94 -17.49 3.68 -1.16
C LEU A 94 -17.65 4.51 0.12
N LYS A 95 -16.80 4.30 1.12
CA LYS A 95 -16.83 5.06 2.38
C LYS A 95 -15.91 6.27 2.38
N SER A 96 -15.06 6.39 1.36
CA SER A 96 -14.06 7.46 1.27
C SER A 96 -14.70 8.76 0.80
N ASP A 97 -14.44 9.86 1.52
CA ASP A 97 -14.90 11.20 1.14
C ASP A 97 -14.09 11.75 -0.05
N THR A 98 -12.81 11.38 -0.13
CA THR A 98 -11.93 11.84 -1.19
C THR A 98 -11.09 10.69 -1.72
N ILE A 99 -11.02 10.57 -3.04
CA ILE A 99 -10.23 9.55 -3.74
C ILE A 99 -9.42 10.25 -4.83
N VAL A 100 -8.12 9.98 -4.87
CA VAL A 100 -7.26 10.35 -5.98
C VAL A 100 -6.54 9.14 -6.54
N ARG A 101 -6.39 9.11 -7.86
CA ARG A 101 -5.46 8.23 -8.56
C ARG A 101 -4.15 8.98 -8.81
N MET A 102 -3.03 8.29 -8.60
CA MET A 102 -1.69 8.86 -8.77
C MET A 102 -0.72 7.84 -9.40
N PRO A 103 0.41 8.31 -9.96
CA PRO A 103 1.50 7.44 -10.40
C PRO A 103 2.00 6.53 -9.27
N CYS A 104 2.31 5.28 -9.62
CA CYS A 104 2.88 4.32 -8.68
C CYS A 104 4.36 4.62 -8.44
N ALA A 105 4.69 5.01 -7.21
CA ALA A 105 6.07 5.27 -6.79
C ALA A 105 6.98 4.04 -6.96
N CYS A 106 6.47 2.83 -6.70
CA CYS A 106 7.23 1.60 -6.88
C CYS A 106 7.69 1.40 -8.33
N ARG A 107 6.74 1.45 -9.28
CA ARG A 107 7.03 1.26 -10.72
C ARG A 107 7.87 2.40 -11.29
N TRP A 108 7.63 3.63 -10.82
CA TRP A 108 8.45 4.77 -11.19
C TRP A 108 9.90 4.62 -10.74
N THR A 109 10.12 4.11 -9.52
CA THR A 109 11.47 3.88 -9.02
C THR A 109 12.17 2.75 -9.76
N ALA A 110 11.47 1.63 -9.95
CA ALA A 110 12.03 0.43 -10.58
C ALA A 110 12.39 0.67 -12.05
N ASP A 111 11.44 1.19 -12.84
CA ASP A 111 11.48 1.12 -14.30
C ASP A 111 11.29 2.49 -14.96
N LYS A 112 11.09 3.58 -14.21
CA LYS A 112 10.70 4.91 -14.72
C LYS A 112 9.43 4.89 -15.59
N LYS A 113 8.55 3.91 -15.34
CA LYS A 113 7.26 3.78 -16.01
C LYS A 113 6.18 4.46 -15.19
N GLU A 114 5.49 5.41 -15.80
CA GLU A 114 4.30 6.03 -15.22
C GLU A 114 3.09 5.10 -15.39
N ILE A 115 2.75 4.37 -14.33
CA ILE A 115 1.56 3.52 -14.25
C ILE A 115 0.72 3.99 -13.07
N ARG A 116 -0.58 4.17 -13.29
CA ARG A 116 -1.52 4.74 -12.32
C ARG A 116 -2.35 3.67 -11.65
N CYS A 117 -1.71 2.96 -10.72
CA CYS A 117 -2.34 1.89 -9.95
C CYS A 117 -2.33 2.13 -8.43
N CYS A 118 -1.91 3.33 -8.00
CA CYS A 118 -1.87 3.79 -6.62
C CYS A 118 -2.97 4.82 -6.40
N TYR A 119 -3.71 4.67 -5.30
CA TYR A 119 -4.85 5.51 -4.96
C TYR A 119 -4.69 6.04 -3.55
N GLY A 120 -4.81 7.36 -3.39
CA GLY A 120 -4.94 8.00 -2.09
C GLY A 120 -6.41 8.10 -1.72
N ILE A 121 -6.75 7.67 -0.50
CA ILE A 121 -8.10 7.76 0.04
C ILE A 121 -8.10 8.51 1.38
N SER A 122 -9.19 9.21 1.68
CA SER A 122 -9.45 9.82 2.99
C SER A 122 -10.92 9.64 3.34
N LEU A 123 -11.23 9.32 4.61
CA LEU A 123 -12.60 9.29 5.16
C LEU A 123 -12.94 10.61 5.88
N GLY A 124 -12.31 11.70 5.45
CA GLY A 124 -12.61 13.03 5.91
C GLY A 124 -12.30 14.08 4.86
N VAL A 125 -12.82 15.30 5.08
CA VAL A 125 -12.71 16.42 4.14
C VAL A 125 -11.27 16.87 3.84
N GLU A 126 -10.32 16.58 4.75
CA GLU A 126 -8.91 16.88 4.53
C GLU A 126 -8.22 15.68 3.87
N ALA A 127 -7.90 15.85 2.59
CA ALA A 127 -7.13 14.89 1.83
C ALA A 127 -5.64 14.97 2.21
N TRP A 128 -5.11 13.88 2.78
CA TRP A 128 -3.72 13.79 3.23
C TRP A 128 -2.68 13.96 2.12
N TYR A 129 -3.07 13.67 0.89
CA TYR A 129 -2.22 13.78 -0.29
C TYR A 129 -2.10 15.21 -0.84
N LYS A 130 -2.80 16.19 -0.23
CA LYS A 130 -2.59 17.60 -0.52
C LYS A 130 -1.18 18.00 -0.07
N GLY A 131 -0.34 18.40 -1.03
CA GLY A 131 1.05 18.80 -0.75
C GLY A 131 2.08 17.69 -0.88
N ILE A 132 1.71 16.52 -1.43
CA ILE A 132 2.71 15.55 -1.90
C ILE A 132 3.57 16.20 -2.98
N ASP A 133 4.88 16.01 -2.87
CA ASP A 133 5.83 16.47 -3.87
C ASP A 133 5.81 15.60 -5.13
N MET A 134 5.03 16.04 -6.13
CA MET A 134 4.94 15.34 -7.42
C MET A 134 6.17 15.52 -8.31
N SER A 135 7.14 16.37 -7.93
CA SER A 135 8.40 16.51 -8.66
C SER A 135 9.22 15.22 -8.65
N TYR A 136 8.97 14.33 -7.69
CA TYR A 136 9.47 12.95 -7.68
C TYR A 136 9.18 12.20 -8.99
N PHE A 137 8.02 12.48 -9.59
CA PHE A 137 7.57 11.93 -10.88
C PHE A 137 7.89 12.84 -12.07
N GLY A 138 8.67 13.92 -11.86
CA GLY A 138 8.92 14.93 -12.88
C GLY A 138 7.69 15.76 -13.24
N LYS A 139 6.72 15.90 -12.33
CA LYS A 139 5.46 16.62 -12.56
C LYS A 139 5.36 17.87 -11.67
N ALA A 140 4.53 18.83 -12.10
CA ALA A 140 4.07 19.89 -11.21
C ALA A 140 3.15 19.32 -10.12
N SER A 141 3.01 20.03 -8.99
CA SER A 141 2.30 19.55 -7.81
C SER A 141 0.81 19.23 -8.05
N ASP A 142 0.19 19.83 -9.07
CA ASP A 142 -1.21 19.65 -9.45
C ASP A 142 -1.43 18.68 -10.63
N GLU A 143 -0.39 18.30 -11.38
CA GLU A 143 -0.51 17.43 -12.57
C GLU A 143 -0.51 15.93 -12.27
N GLY A 144 -0.15 15.57 -11.03
CA GLY A 144 0.08 14.17 -10.65
C GLY A 144 -1.12 13.46 -10.03
N LEU A 145 -2.19 14.18 -9.70
CA LEU A 145 -3.31 13.67 -8.89
C LEU A 145 -4.64 13.82 -9.65
N GLU A 146 -5.29 12.70 -9.94
CA GLU A 146 -6.62 12.68 -10.57
C GLU A 146 -7.68 12.41 -9.53
N SER A 147 -8.54 13.38 -9.24
CA SER A 147 -9.69 13.16 -8.36
C SER A 147 -10.72 12.28 -9.06
N LEU A 148 -11.23 11.27 -8.35
CA LEU A 148 -12.19 10.31 -8.89
C LEU A 148 -13.43 10.24 -8.01
N LYS A 149 -14.57 9.91 -8.63
CA LYS A 149 -15.73 9.43 -7.89
C LYS A 149 -15.49 7.98 -7.42
N PRO A 150 -16.14 7.53 -6.33
CA PRO A 150 -16.02 6.16 -5.85
C PRO A 150 -16.27 5.10 -6.93
N GLU A 151 -17.31 5.26 -7.74
CA GLU A 151 -17.69 4.30 -8.77
C GLU A 151 -16.65 4.21 -9.89
N GLU A 152 -16.04 5.34 -10.25
CA GLU A 152 -14.98 5.41 -11.25
C GLU A 152 -13.71 4.72 -10.74
N ALA A 153 -13.37 4.91 -9.47
CA ALA A 153 -12.22 4.25 -8.85
C ALA A 153 -12.43 2.73 -8.75
N ILE A 154 -13.62 2.27 -8.36
CA ILE A 154 -13.97 0.84 -8.29
C ILE A 154 -13.87 0.20 -9.67
N THR A 155 -14.47 0.81 -10.69
CA THR A 155 -14.40 0.32 -12.08
C THR A 155 -12.96 0.15 -12.55
N GLN A 156 -12.08 1.10 -12.22
CA GLN A 156 -10.65 1.00 -12.58
C GLN A 156 -9.92 -0.10 -11.80
N MET A 157 -10.30 -0.33 -10.54
CA MET A 157 -9.76 -1.42 -9.71
C MET A 157 -10.19 -2.79 -10.24
N GLU A 158 -11.46 -2.94 -10.64
CA GLU A 158 -11.97 -4.16 -11.28
C GLU A 158 -11.25 -4.46 -12.60
N GLN A 159 -11.00 -3.45 -13.44
CA GLN A 159 -10.20 -3.62 -14.67
C GLN A 159 -8.76 -4.08 -14.39
N MET A 160 -8.19 -3.69 -13.25
CA MET A 160 -6.86 -4.16 -12.83
C MET A 160 -6.92 -5.58 -12.23
N GLU A 161 -8.01 -5.93 -11.53
CA GLU A 161 -8.27 -7.30 -11.04
C GLU A 161 -8.35 -8.29 -12.21
N GLU A 162 -9.05 -7.92 -13.30
CA GLU A 162 -9.10 -8.72 -14.54
C GLU A 162 -7.71 -8.97 -15.15
N GLN A 163 -6.75 -8.08 -14.86
CA GLN A 163 -5.35 -8.20 -15.30
C GLN A 163 -4.47 -8.93 -14.26
N GLY A 164 -5.06 -9.48 -13.21
CA GLY A 164 -4.37 -10.22 -12.14
C GLY A 164 -3.68 -9.32 -11.12
N ALA A 165 -4.21 -8.11 -10.89
CA ALA A 165 -3.72 -7.27 -9.80
C ALA A 165 -4.00 -7.92 -8.44
N ILE A 166 -3.15 -7.60 -7.47
CA ILE A 166 -3.36 -7.92 -6.06
C ILE A 166 -3.67 -6.59 -5.38
N HIS A 167 -4.83 -6.55 -4.70
CA HIS A 167 -5.28 -5.35 -4.02
C HIS A 167 -4.76 -5.30 -2.58
N THR A 168 -4.23 -4.14 -2.21
CA THR A 168 -3.65 -3.92 -0.89
C THR A 168 -4.02 -2.55 -0.36
N ILE A 169 -4.29 -2.48 0.94
CA ILE A 169 -4.34 -1.21 1.69
C ILE A 169 -2.99 -0.94 2.34
N TRP A 170 -2.69 0.31 2.63
CA TRP A 170 -1.41 0.73 3.19
C TRP A 170 -1.55 1.78 4.27
N THR A 171 -0.78 1.61 5.35
CA THR A 171 -0.67 2.62 6.41
C THR A 171 0.29 3.74 6.03
N MET A 172 0.03 4.95 6.53
CA MET A 172 0.95 6.09 6.50
C MET A 172 1.17 6.54 7.94
N ILE A 173 2.17 5.96 8.59
CA ILE A 173 2.33 5.91 10.04
C ILE A 173 1.13 5.21 10.69
N THR A 174 1.30 3.92 10.98
CA THR A 174 0.28 3.03 11.56
C THR A 174 -0.36 3.68 12.80
N PRO A 175 -1.70 3.63 12.94
CA PRO A 175 -2.64 2.82 12.16
C PRO A 175 -3.34 3.56 11.02
N PHE A 176 -2.92 4.78 10.65
CA PHE A 176 -3.63 5.56 9.64
C PHE A 176 -3.56 4.89 8.27
N ILE A 177 -4.69 4.48 7.70
CA ILE A 177 -4.79 3.89 6.37
C ILE A 177 -5.08 4.99 5.36
N GLY A 178 -4.16 5.19 4.42
CA GLY A 178 -4.23 6.30 3.46
C GLY A 178 -4.25 5.88 2.01
N ALA A 179 -3.81 4.66 1.67
CA ALA A 179 -3.62 4.28 0.28
C ALA A 179 -4.14 2.89 -0.05
N ILE A 180 -4.57 2.74 -1.30
CA ILE A 180 -4.88 1.46 -1.95
C ILE A 180 -3.91 1.29 -3.13
N CYS A 181 -3.27 0.14 -3.23
CA CYS A 181 -2.43 -0.24 -4.36
C CYS A 181 -3.00 -1.47 -5.07
N ASN A 182 -2.93 -1.45 -6.39
CA ASN A 182 -3.39 -2.52 -7.28
C ASN A 182 -2.18 -2.95 -8.13
N CYS A 183 -1.44 -3.96 -7.69
CA CYS A 183 -0.14 -4.30 -8.29
C CYS A 183 0.01 -5.79 -8.49
N THR A 184 0.91 -6.20 -9.37
CA THR A 184 1.35 -7.60 -9.45
C THR A 184 2.49 -7.84 -8.47
N ALA A 185 2.72 -9.11 -8.12
CA ALA A 185 3.84 -9.51 -7.27
C ALA A 185 5.21 -9.11 -7.83
N ARG A 186 5.34 -8.98 -9.16
CA ARG A 186 6.56 -8.57 -9.84
C ARG A 186 6.84 -7.07 -9.70
N ASP A 187 5.79 -6.26 -9.78
CA ASP A 187 5.90 -4.82 -9.95
C ASP A 187 5.85 -4.05 -8.62
N CYS A 188 5.36 -4.68 -7.56
CA CYS A 188 5.28 -4.10 -6.22
C CYS A 188 6.59 -4.31 -5.43
N LEU A 189 7.18 -3.22 -4.93
CA LEU A 189 8.39 -3.27 -4.09
C LEU A 189 8.19 -4.14 -2.84
N ALA A 190 7.06 -3.98 -2.17
CA ALA A 190 6.79 -4.68 -0.93
C ALA A 190 6.55 -6.19 -1.15
N MET A 191 5.83 -6.56 -2.23
CA MET A 191 5.65 -7.97 -2.59
C MET A 191 6.97 -8.61 -3.03
N ARG A 192 7.81 -7.85 -3.77
CA ARG A 192 9.16 -8.32 -4.09
C ARG A 192 10.00 -8.52 -2.84
N THR A 193 9.97 -7.58 -1.90
CA THR A 193 10.65 -7.69 -0.60
C THR A 193 10.22 -8.94 0.17
N LEU A 194 8.92 -9.20 0.23
CA LEU A 194 8.37 -10.41 0.87
C LEU A 194 8.82 -11.68 0.14
N SER A 195 8.72 -11.74 -1.19
CA SER A 195 8.99 -12.95 -1.96
C SER A 195 10.48 -13.24 -2.20
N SER A 196 11.32 -12.21 -2.32
CA SER A 196 12.74 -12.35 -2.67
C SER A 196 13.64 -12.53 -1.46
N ILE A 197 13.35 -11.83 -0.36
CA ILE A 197 14.20 -11.83 0.85
C ILE A 197 13.44 -12.18 2.13
N HIS A 198 12.16 -12.57 2.02
CA HIS A 198 11.34 -13.09 3.12
C HIS A 198 11.20 -12.12 4.29
N VAL A 199 11.06 -10.82 4.00
CA VAL A 199 10.76 -9.76 4.98
C VAL A 199 9.29 -9.40 4.91
N GLU A 200 8.56 -9.57 6.01
CA GLU A 200 7.11 -9.35 6.09
C GLU A 200 6.77 -7.86 6.16
N THR A 201 6.48 -7.26 5.01
CA THR A 201 6.06 -5.85 4.86
C THR A 201 4.55 -5.67 4.73
N MET A 202 3.81 -6.77 4.67
CA MET A 202 2.35 -6.79 4.58
C MET A 202 1.76 -8.07 5.17
N ALA A 203 0.52 -7.99 5.64
CA ALA A 203 -0.26 -9.12 6.08
C ALA A 203 -1.07 -9.74 4.93
N ARG A 204 -1.39 -11.03 5.09
CA ARG A 204 -2.34 -11.76 4.23
C ARG A 204 -3.76 -11.22 4.43
N ALA A 205 -4.64 -11.55 3.48
CA ALA A 205 -6.06 -11.31 3.65
C ALA A 205 -6.63 -12.13 4.83
N GLU A 206 -7.71 -11.63 5.43
CA GLU A 206 -8.53 -12.39 6.38
C GLU A 206 -9.35 -13.50 5.68
N TYR A 207 -9.23 -13.60 4.36
CA TYR A 207 -9.95 -14.53 3.49
C TYR A 207 -8.97 -15.50 2.82
N VAL A 208 -9.46 -16.71 2.54
CA VAL A 208 -8.72 -17.74 1.81
C VAL A 208 -9.47 -18.04 0.51
N ALA A 209 -8.77 -17.92 -0.62
CA ALA A 209 -9.32 -18.30 -1.91
C ALA A 209 -9.55 -19.82 -1.94
N THR A 210 -10.73 -20.24 -2.38
CA THR A 210 -11.07 -21.65 -2.62
C THR A 210 -11.44 -21.80 -4.08
N VAL A 211 -10.76 -22.72 -4.78
CA VAL A 211 -11.05 -23.00 -6.19
C VAL A 211 -12.30 -23.87 -6.25
N ASP A 212 -13.31 -23.44 -6.99
CA ASP A 212 -14.42 -24.32 -7.39
C ASP A 212 -13.98 -25.10 -8.63
N GLU A 213 -13.55 -26.34 -8.44
CA GLU A 213 -13.07 -27.21 -9.53
C GLU A 213 -14.12 -27.40 -10.64
N ARG A 214 -15.41 -27.24 -10.34
CA ARG A 214 -16.50 -27.37 -11.33
C ARG A 214 -16.55 -26.21 -12.32
N LEU A 215 -15.99 -25.06 -11.95
CA LEU A 215 -15.92 -23.87 -12.80
C LEU A 215 -14.62 -23.81 -13.61
N CYS A 216 -13.67 -24.72 -13.36
CA CYS A 216 -12.42 -24.77 -14.10
C CYS A 216 -12.67 -25.25 -15.53
N THR A 217 -12.31 -24.44 -16.53
CA THR A 217 -12.50 -24.78 -17.95
C THR A 217 -11.24 -25.26 -18.66
N GLY A 218 -10.12 -25.41 -17.94
CA GLY A 218 -8.84 -25.88 -18.48
C GLY A 218 -7.69 -24.90 -18.27
#